data_AF-A0A4Q9L2F0-F1
#
_entry.id   AF-A0A4Q9L2F0-F1
#
_cell.length_a   1.000
_cell.length_b   1.000
_cell.length_c   1.000
_cell.angle_alpha   90.00
_cell.angle_beta   90.00
_cell.angle_gamma   90.00
#
_symmetry.space_group_name_H-M   'P 1'
#
loop_
_entity.id
_entity.type
_entity.pdbx_description
1 polymer ?
#
loop_
_entity_poly.entity_id
_entity_poly.type
_entity_poly.pdbx_seq_one_letter_code
_entity_poly.pdbx_strand_id
1 'polypeptide(L)'
;MRGYRKFTNTITIETLFHLIYILFSFKLISNVSGEKNIFKFQTNEDYEILFFYVKKDKNYAEYVCNEDYELKLLPDFNGDLDVDKHPFFIYGIENFITFEVFDRILSLNTSEKEYKKGIIECRYDLSYFLRLTKDISEASNELNGYQFKCMLMTLKNLKVVENKNIIKFLQIITLENMRKEIFNV
;
A
#
# COMPACT_ATOMS: atom_id res chain seq x y z
N MET A 1 44.04 -16.25 -21.31
CA MET A 1 43.10 -15.15 -21.00
C MET A 1 41.92 -15.72 -20.23
N ARG A 2 41.84 -15.54 -18.90
CA ARG A 2 40.67 -15.90 -18.09
C ARG A 2 39.70 -14.72 -18.10
N GLY A 3 38.53 -14.90 -18.70
CA GLY A 3 37.46 -13.91 -18.66
C GLY A 3 36.95 -13.77 -17.23
N TYR A 4 37.13 -12.60 -16.64
CA TYR A 4 36.45 -12.23 -15.40
C TYR A 4 34.97 -12.04 -15.71
N ARG A 5 34.15 -13.04 -15.35
CA ARG A 5 32.70 -12.83 -15.19
C ARG A 5 32.51 -11.87 -14.02
N LYS A 6 32.19 -10.63 -14.34
CA LYS A 6 31.74 -9.63 -13.36
C LYS A 6 30.37 -10.11 -12.85
N PHE A 7 30.34 -10.72 -11.67
CA PHE A 7 29.08 -10.99 -10.97
C PHE A 7 28.50 -9.63 -10.55
N THR A 8 27.61 -9.08 -11.37
CA THR A 8 26.69 -8.05 -10.90
C THR A 8 25.64 -8.79 -10.08
N ASN A 9 25.83 -8.83 -8.76
CA ASN A 9 24.79 -9.30 -7.85
C ASN A 9 23.66 -8.27 -7.86
N THR A 10 22.76 -8.39 -8.84
CA THR A 10 21.54 -7.58 -8.89
C THR A 10 20.54 -8.23 -7.95
N ILE A 11 20.39 -7.69 -6.74
CA ILE A 11 19.31 -8.09 -5.84
C ILE A 11 18.00 -7.59 -6.47
N THR A 12 17.09 -8.50 -6.83
CA THR A 12 15.76 -8.12 -7.33
C THR A 12 14.93 -7.54 -6.19
N ILE A 13 13.95 -6.67 -6.49
CA ILE A 13 13.07 -6.12 -5.46
C ILE A 13 12.25 -7.25 -4.81
N GLU A 14 11.83 -8.26 -5.59
CA GLU A 14 11.27 -9.48 -5.01
C GLU A 14 12.21 -10.10 -3.96
N THR A 15 13.51 -10.27 -4.26
CA THR A 15 14.49 -10.82 -3.31
C THR A 15 14.64 -9.93 -2.07
N LEU A 16 14.63 -8.60 -2.26
CA LEU A 16 14.68 -7.63 -1.17
C LEU A 16 13.43 -7.69 -0.30
N PHE A 17 12.25 -7.83 -0.89
CA PHE A 17 10.99 -8.03 -0.18
C PHE A 17 11.01 -9.28 0.68
N HIS A 18 11.47 -10.42 0.12
CA HIS A 18 11.60 -11.66 0.88
C HIS A 18 12.61 -11.53 2.02
N LEU A 19 13.75 -10.87 1.78
CA LEU A 19 14.74 -10.61 2.82
C LEU A 19 14.17 -9.76 3.95
N ILE A 20 13.50 -8.65 3.61
CA ILE A 20 12.83 -7.78 4.57
C ILE A 20 11.75 -8.58 5.32
N TYR A 21 10.94 -9.36 4.63
CA TYR A 21 9.92 -10.19 5.26
C TYR A 21 10.51 -11.18 6.26
N ILE A 22 11.63 -11.84 5.91
CA ILE A 22 12.34 -12.76 6.81
C ILE A 22 12.91 -12.01 8.01
N LEU A 23 13.62 -10.89 7.79
CA LEU A 23 14.24 -10.08 8.85
C LEU A 23 13.21 -9.57 9.86
N PHE A 24 12.04 -9.19 9.37
CA PHE A 24 10.99 -8.65 10.22
C PHE A 24 9.98 -9.70 10.69
N SER A 25 10.08 -10.96 10.24
CA SER A 25 9.11 -12.03 10.54
C SER A 25 8.78 -12.18 12.03
N PHE A 26 9.76 -12.00 12.92
CA PHE A 26 9.55 -12.01 14.36
C PHE A 26 8.67 -10.85 14.88
N LYS A 27 8.77 -9.66 14.27
CA LYS A 27 7.87 -8.51 14.51
C LYS A 27 6.47 -8.74 13.91
N LEU A 28 6.33 -9.66 12.96
CA LEU A 28 5.06 -9.98 12.26
C LEU A 28 4.17 -10.98 13.03
N ILE A 29 4.63 -11.52 14.17
CA ILE A 29 3.94 -12.53 15.00
C ILE A 29 2.83 -11.91 15.88
N SER A 30 2.59 -10.60 15.79
CA SER A 30 1.44 -9.99 16.45
C SER A 30 0.14 -10.34 15.72
N ASN A 31 -0.69 -11.21 16.32
CA ASN A 31 -2.09 -11.43 15.94
C ASN A 31 -2.89 -10.16 16.29
N VAL A 32 -2.95 -9.23 15.36
CA VAL A 32 -3.85 -8.07 15.48
C VAL A 32 -5.02 -8.36 14.56
N SER A 33 -6.13 -8.82 15.15
CA SER A 33 -7.40 -8.85 14.44
C SER A 33 -7.82 -7.41 14.18
N GLY A 34 -7.48 -6.91 13.00
CA GLY A 34 -7.93 -5.62 12.54
C GLY A 34 -9.36 -5.70 12.03
N GLU A 35 -10.14 -4.66 12.36
CA GLU A 35 -11.49 -4.51 11.85
C GLU A 35 -11.47 -4.33 10.32
N LYS A 36 -12.48 -4.88 9.61
CA LYS A 36 -12.62 -4.67 8.17
C LYS A 36 -12.96 -3.20 7.91
N ASN A 37 -12.09 -2.52 7.18
CA ASN A 37 -12.25 -1.15 6.68
C ASN A 37 -12.63 -1.19 5.20
N ILE A 38 -13.50 -0.27 4.80
CA ILE A 38 -13.98 -0.12 3.43
C ILE A 38 -13.62 1.28 2.96
N PHE A 39 -12.91 1.35 1.85
CA PHE A 39 -12.53 2.59 1.17
C PHE A 39 -13.15 2.59 -0.21
N LYS A 40 -13.80 3.68 -0.58
CA LYS A 40 -14.30 3.87 -1.96
C LYS A 40 -13.28 4.69 -2.74
N PHE A 41 -13.20 4.46 -4.04
CA PHE A 41 -12.42 5.30 -4.92
C PHE A 41 -13.19 5.66 -6.20
N GLN A 42 -12.82 6.79 -6.80
CA GLN A 42 -13.22 7.13 -8.16
C GLN A 42 -12.08 7.80 -8.93
N THR A 43 -12.07 7.67 -10.26
CA THR A 43 -11.23 8.52 -11.11
C THR A 43 -11.87 9.87 -11.40
N ASN A 44 -11.08 10.86 -11.78
CA ASN A 44 -11.53 12.19 -12.22
C ASN A 44 -10.99 12.54 -13.62
N GLU A 45 -11.27 13.77 -14.07
CA GLU A 45 -10.79 14.33 -15.34
C GLU A 45 -9.26 14.50 -15.39
N ASP A 46 -8.63 14.72 -14.23
CA ASP A 46 -7.20 14.96 -14.11
C ASP A 46 -6.36 13.66 -14.12
N TYR A 47 -6.97 12.52 -14.46
CA TYR A 47 -6.33 11.19 -14.41
C TYR A 47 -5.77 10.87 -13.02
N GLU A 48 -6.52 11.22 -11.98
CA GLU A 48 -6.23 10.87 -10.59
C GLU A 48 -7.23 9.85 -10.07
N ILE A 49 -6.84 9.15 -9.00
CA ILE A 49 -7.75 8.32 -8.20
C ILE A 49 -7.98 9.02 -6.86
N LEU A 50 -9.23 9.40 -6.61
CA LEU A 50 -9.70 10.02 -5.39
C LEU A 50 -10.20 8.94 -4.43
N PHE A 51 -9.66 8.89 -3.21
CA PHE A 51 -10.04 7.90 -2.20
C PHE A 51 -10.83 8.51 -1.05
N PHE A 52 -11.90 7.82 -0.65
CA PHE A 52 -12.86 8.25 0.38
C PHE A 52 -13.01 7.18 1.45
N TYR A 53 -13.01 7.63 2.71
CA TYR A 53 -13.23 6.74 3.84
C TYR A 53 -14.73 6.49 4.01
N VAL A 54 -15.14 5.22 4.02
CA VAL A 54 -16.51 4.83 4.36
C VAL A 54 -16.54 4.42 5.82
N LYS A 55 -17.13 5.27 6.66
CA LYS A 55 -17.34 4.96 8.08
C LYS A 55 -18.22 3.71 8.19
N LYS A 56 -17.82 2.79 9.07
CA LYS A 56 -18.52 1.52 9.31
C LYS A 56 -20.03 1.70 9.46
N ASP A 57 -20.79 0.91 8.72
CA ASP A 57 -22.07 0.46 9.22
C ASP A 57 -21.82 -0.63 10.27
N LYS A 58 -22.46 -0.53 11.44
CA LYS A 58 -22.18 -1.36 12.63
C LYS A 58 -22.54 -2.85 12.48
N ASN A 59 -22.98 -3.28 11.30
CA ASN A 59 -23.64 -4.58 11.09
C ASN A 59 -22.76 -5.71 10.52
N TYR A 60 -21.45 -5.53 10.33
CA TYR A 60 -20.57 -6.61 9.84
C TYR A 60 -19.93 -7.44 10.98
N ALA A 61 -20.70 -7.75 12.02
CA ALA A 61 -20.23 -8.44 13.22
C ALA A 61 -19.93 -9.95 13.05
N GLU A 62 -20.08 -10.55 11.86
CA GLU A 62 -19.98 -12.00 11.69
C GLU A 62 -19.14 -12.46 10.49
N TYR A 63 -18.04 -11.78 10.17
CA TYR A 63 -17.05 -12.36 9.24
C TYR A 63 -15.82 -12.85 10.01
N VAL A 64 -15.82 -14.15 10.33
CA VAL A 64 -14.61 -14.89 10.71
C VAL A 64 -13.80 -15.09 9.43
N CYS A 65 -12.80 -14.24 9.22
CA CYS A 65 -11.83 -14.41 8.16
C CYS A 65 -10.54 -14.98 8.77
N ASN A 66 -10.04 -16.07 8.18
CA ASN A 66 -8.90 -16.85 8.68
C ASN A 66 -7.53 -16.17 8.48
N GLU A 67 -7.50 -14.97 7.88
CA GLU A 67 -6.27 -14.21 7.65
C GLU A 67 -6.36 -12.83 8.31
N ASP A 68 -5.37 -12.52 9.17
CA ASP A 68 -5.30 -11.25 9.90
C ASP A 68 -5.08 -10.02 8.98
N TYR A 69 -4.67 -10.23 7.72
CA TYR A 69 -4.25 -9.18 6.79
C TYR A 69 -4.80 -9.46 5.38
N GLU A 70 -5.97 -8.91 5.06
CA GLU A 70 -6.57 -9.03 3.72
C GLU A 70 -6.64 -7.65 3.04
N LEU A 71 -6.40 -7.58 1.73
CA LEU A 71 -6.73 -6.45 0.87
C LEU A 71 -7.46 -6.97 -0.37
N LYS A 72 -8.71 -6.57 -0.54
CA LYS A 72 -9.56 -6.91 -1.69
C LYS A 72 -9.85 -5.67 -2.51
N LEU A 73 -9.75 -5.81 -3.83
CA LEU A 73 -10.08 -4.78 -4.80
C LEU A 73 -11.32 -5.22 -5.57
N LEU A 74 -12.36 -4.39 -5.53
CA LEU A 74 -13.63 -4.60 -6.22
C LEU A 74 -13.81 -3.46 -7.23
N PRO A 75 -13.27 -3.60 -8.46
CA PRO A 75 -13.51 -2.64 -9.53
C PRO A 75 -14.98 -2.67 -9.95
N ASP A 76 -15.48 -1.53 -10.45
CA ASP A 76 -16.83 -1.36 -10.98
C ASP A 76 -17.95 -1.42 -9.91
N PHE A 77 -17.78 -0.61 -8.86
CA PHE A 77 -18.81 -0.40 -7.85
C PHE A 77 -19.89 0.59 -8.32
N ASN A 78 -21.15 0.13 -8.34
CA ASN A 78 -22.32 0.93 -8.78
C ASN A 78 -22.99 1.75 -7.69
N GLY A 79 -22.45 1.81 -6.46
CA GLY A 79 -23.07 2.59 -5.40
C GLY A 79 -22.63 4.05 -5.39
N ASP A 80 -23.46 4.89 -4.76
CA ASP A 80 -23.19 6.31 -4.66
C ASP A 80 -21.91 6.59 -3.86
N LEU A 81 -21.16 7.56 -4.37
CA LEU A 81 -20.07 8.19 -3.64
C LEU A 81 -20.66 9.35 -2.87
N ASP A 82 -20.21 9.51 -1.64
CA ASP A 82 -20.59 10.63 -0.81
C ASP A 82 -19.74 11.83 -1.28
N VAL A 83 -20.15 12.44 -2.39
CA VAL A 83 -19.38 13.46 -3.15
C VAL A 83 -19.06 14.69 -2.27
N ASP A 84 -19.81 14.90 -1.20
CA ASP A 84 -19.61 15.98 -0.22
C ASP A 84 -18.40 15.77 0.69
N LYS A 85 -17.75 14.60 0.65
CA LYS A 85 -16.53 14.34 1.42
C LYS A 85 -15.29 14.64 0.59
N HIS A 86 -14.38 15.42 1.16
CA HIS A 86 -13.04 15.55 0.60
C HIS A 86 -12.33 14.19 0.58
N PRO A 87 -11.59 13.87 -0.50
CA PRO A 87 -10.79 12.66 -0.54
C PRO A 87 -9.69 12.74 0.52
N PHE A 88 -9.48 11.64 1.27
CA PHE A 88 -8.38 11.58 2.24
C PHE A 88 -7.02 11.36 1.55
N PHE A 89 -7.06 10.89 0.30
CA PHE A 89 -5.89 10.60 -0.51
C PHE A 89 -6.21 10.74 -1.98
N ILE A 90 -5.23 11.24 -2.74
CA ILE A 90 -5.28 11.40 -4.19
C ILE A 90 -4.02 10.73 -4.74
N TYR A 91 -4.23 9.71 -5.57
CA TYR A 91 -3.17 9.04 -6.32
C TYR A 91 -3.12 9.61 -7.74
N GLY A 92 -1.93 9.97 -8.19
CA GLY A 92 -1.69 10.44 -9.56
C GLY A 92 -0.22 10.31 -9.93
N ILE A 93 0.18 10.96 -11.02
CA ILE A 93 1.55 10.90 -11.55
C ILE A 93 2.61 11.43 -10.57
N GLU A 94 2.22 12.28 -9.63
CA GLU A 94 3.11 12.89 -8.64
C GLU A 94 3.48 11.96 -7.46
N ASN A 95 2.88 10.78 -7.37
CA ASN A 95 3.14 9.85 -6.28
C ASN A 95 4.59 9.34 -6.29
N PHE A 96 5.25 9.40 -5.12
CA PHE A 96 6.63 8.92 -4.98
C PHE A 96 6.76 7.42 -5.31
N ILE A 97 5.79 6.61 -4.88
CA ILE A 97 5.67 5.19 -5.20
C ILE A 97 4.49 4.96 -6.14
N THR A 98 4.75 4.18 -7.18
CA THR A 98 3.80 3.86 -8.26
C THR A 98 3.29 2.43 -8.10
N PHE A 99 2.03 2.20 -8.44
CA PHE A 99 1.35 0.91 -8.32
C PHE A 99 0.73 0.49 -9.66
N GLU A 100 1.09 -0.69 -10.17
CA GLU A 100 0.55 -1.19 -11.45
C GLU A 100 -0.97 -1.33 -11.43
N VAL A 101 -1.55 -1.66 -10.27
CA VAL A 101 -3.00 -1.77 -10.10
C VAL A 101 -3.68 -0.42 -10.33
N PHE A 102 -3.15 0.64 -9.73
CA PHE A 102 -3.72 1.98 -9.87
C PHE A 102 -3.46 2.56 -11.25
N ASP A 103 -2.26 2.36 -11.80
CA ASP A 103 -1.94 2.79 -13.16
C ASP A 103 -2.86 2.12 -14.19
N ARG A 104 -3.22 0.84 -13.98
CA ARG A 104 -4.20 0.16 -14.83
C ARG A 104 -5.59 0.80 -14.71
N ILE A 105 -6.04 1.12 -13.51
CA ILE A 105 -7.33 1.81 -13.29
C ILE A 105 -7.33 3.15 -14.03
N LEU A 106 -6.25 3.92 -13.92
CA LEU A 106 -6.08 5.19 -14.62
C LEU A 106 -6.04 5.02 -16.15
N SER A 107 -5.37 3.99 -16.66
CA SER A 107 -5.29 3.73 -18.11
C SER A 107 -6.64 3.37 -18.74
N LEU A 108 -7.59 2.88 -17.93
CA LEU A 108 -8.95 2.54 -18.37
C LEU A 108 -9.90 3.74 -18.28
N ASN A 109 -9.43 4.88 -17.77
CA ASN A 109 -10.19 6.11 -17.68
C ASN A 109 -10.33 6.72 -19.09
N THR A 110 -11.55 6.69 -19.62
CA THR A 110 -11.94 7.34 -20.89
C THR A 110 -12.65 8.66 -20.57
N SER A 111 -12.70 9.59 -21.53
CA SER A 111 -13.20 10.98 -21.33
C SER A 111 -14.51 11.07 -20.54
N GLU A 112 -14.59 12.04 -19.62
CA GLU A 112 -15.70 12.66 -18.85
C GLU A 112 -16.95 11.86 -18.40
N LYS A 113 -17.31 10.73 -19.00
CA LYS A 113 -18.58 10.00 -18.76
C LYS A 113 -18.42 8.60 -18.19
N GLU A 114 -17.20 8.07 -18.07
CA GLU A 114 -16.94 6.70 -17.61
C GLU A 114 -15.90 6.63 -16.48
N TYR A 115 -15.91 7.61 -15.56
CA TYR A 115 -15.05 7.57 -14.38
C TYR A 115 -15.20 6.22 -13.66
N LYS A 116 -14.06 5.57 -13.43
CA LYS A 116 -14.00 4.26 -12.79
C LYS A 116 -14.20 4.42 -11.31
N LYS A 117 -15.12 3.64 -10.76
CA LYS A 117 -15.41 3.58 -9.33
C LYS A 117 -15.09 2.20 -8.80
N GLY A 118 -14.70 2.11 -7.54
CA GLY A 118 -14.48 0.82 -6.92
C GLY A 118 -14.36 0.90 -5.42
N ILE A 119 -14.17 -0.27 -4.82
CA ILE A 119 -13.98 -0.44 -3.38
C ILE A 119 -12.67 -1.16 -3.11
N ILE A 120 -11.98 -0.70 -2.06
CA ILE A 120 -10.92 -1.44 -1.39
C ILE A 120 -11.44 -1.86 -0.02
N GLU A 121 -11.35 -3.15 0.27
CA GLU A 121 -11.59 -3.68 1.60
C GLU A 121 -10.28 -4.15 2.20
N CYS A 122 -9.95 -3.70 3.42
CA CYS A 122 -8.77 -4.22 4.11
C CYS A 122 -8.92 -4.24 5.62
N ARG A 123 -8.16 -5.11 6.29
CA ARG A 123 -8.20 -5.26 7.76
C ARG A 123 -7.35 -4.25 8.52
N TYR A 124 -6.85 -3.21 7.87
CA TYR A 124 -6.03 -2.16 8.45
C TYR A 124 -6.39 -0.80 7.89
N ASP A 125 -5.90 0.27 8.52
CA ASP A 125 -6.08 1.62 8.02
C ASP A 125 -5.16 1.87 6.81
N LEU A 126 -5.74 1.75 5.61
CA LEU A 126 -5.04 1.97 4.34
C LEU A 126 -4.59 3.43 4.16
N SER A 127 -5.29 4.40 4.77
CA SER A 127 -5.04 5.82 4.54
C SER A 127 -3.63 6.23 4.93
N TYR A 128 -3.17 5.73 6.07
CA TYR A 128 -1.83 5.94 6.57
C TYR A 128 -0.77 5.43 5.58
N PHE A 129 -0.94 4.21 5.05
CA PHE A 129 0.05 3.61 4.15
C PHE A 129 0.07 4.26 2.77
N LEU A 130 -1.08 4.67 2.24
CA LEU A 130 -1.14 5.40 0.97
C LEU A 130 -0.48 6.77 1.07
N ARG A 131 -0.66 7.48 2.18
CA ARG A 131 0.02 8.77 2.37
C ARG A 131 1.54 8.65 2.41
N LEU A 132 2.05 7.64 3.13
CA LEU A 132 3.49 7.34 3.19
C LEU A 132 4.08 7.04 1.80
N THR A 133 3.31 6.42 0.91
CA THR A 133 3.76 6.09 -0.45
C THR A 133 3.70 7.28 -1.40
N LYS A 134 2.96 8.34 -1.06
CA LYS A 134 2.97 9.62 -1.79
C LYS A 134 4.13 10.52 -1.37
N ASP A 135 4.34 10.71 -0.07
CA ASP A 135 5.46 11.48 0.46
C ASP A 135 6.15 10.73 1.60
N ILE A 136 7.39 10.33 1.35
CA ILE A 136 8.21 9.62 2.32
C ILE A 136 8.66 10.51 3.49
N SER A 137 8.55 11.84 3.38
CA SER A 137 8.82 12.73 4.51
C SER A 137 7.86 12.47 5.68
N GLU A 138 6.65 11.97 5.38
CA GLU A 138 5.68 11.54 6.40
C GLU A 138 6.07 10.24 7.10
N ALA A 139 7.09 9.52 6.62
CA ALA A 139 7.62 8.29 7.21
C ALA A 139 8.44 8.53 8.49
N SER A 140 8.51 9.78 8.97
CA SER A 140 9.19 10.13 10.23
C SER A 140 8.62 9.45 11.48
N ASN A 141 7.51 8.72 11.35
CA ASN A 141 6.90 7.95 12.43
C ASN A 141 7.36 6.50 12.37
N GLU A 142 7.92 6.02 13.48
CA GLU A 142 8.34 4.63 13.68
C GLU A 142 7.17 3.66 13.40
N LEU A 143 7.39 2.67 12.53
CA LEU A 143 6.38 1.65 12.25
C LEU A 143 6.52 0.50 13.26
N ASN A 144 5.48 0.21 14.02
CA ASN A 144 5.47 -1.05 14.77
C ASN A 144 5.39 -2.25 13.81
N GLY A 145 5.63 -3.46 14.32
CA GLY A 145 5.64 -4.69 13.51
C GLY A 145 4.36 -4.90 12.69
N TYR A 146 3.20 -4.57 13.27
CA TYR A 146 1.91 -4.60 12.60
C TYR A 146 1.84 -3.61 11.43
N GLN A 147 2.22 -2.35 11.64
CA GLN A 147 2.21 -1.32 10.61
C GLN A 147 3.17 -1.67 9.47
N PHE A 148 4.35 -2.19 9.80
CA PHE A 148 5.31 -2.65 8.81
C PHE A 148 4.74 -3.79 7.94
N LYS A 149 4.03 -4.74 8.55
CA LYS A 149 3.32 -5.81 7.82
C LYS A 149 2.28 -5.27 6.85
N CYS A 150 1.43 -4.37 7.33
CA CYS A 150 0.38 -3.76 6.53
C CYS A 150 0.96 -2.96 5.34
N MET A 151 2.10 -2.29 5.54
CA MET A 151 2.84 -1.64 4.46
C MET A 151 3.30 -2.64 3.40
N LEU A 152 3.99 -3.72 3.80
CA LEU A 152 4.46 -4.74 2.85
C LEU A 152 3.28 -5.39 2.09
N MET A 153 2.17 -5.63 2.79
CA MET A 153 0.94 -6.16 2.18
C MET A 153 0.33 -5.17 1.19
N THR A 154 0.31 -3.88 1.49
CA THR A 154 -0.15 -2.83 0.56
C THR A 154 0.70 -2.86 -0.70
N LEU A 155 2.02 -2.81 -0.56
CA LEU A 155 2.96 -2.81 -1.69
C LEU A 155 2.81 -4.06 -2.57
N LYS A 156 2.65 -5.23 -1.95
CA LYS A 156 2.47 -6.50 -2.66
C LYS A 156 1.13 -6.56 -3.41
N ASN A 157 0.01 -6.27 -2.73
CA ASN A 157 -1.31 -6.42 -3.33
C ASN A 157 -1.60 -5.36 -4.41
N LEU A 158 -1.08 -4.15 -4.24
CA LEU A 158 -1.20 -3.08 -5.25
C LEU A 158 -0.16 -3.21 -6.38
N LYS A 159 0.72 -4.20 -6.32
CA LYS A 159 1.81 -4.44 -7.29
C LYS A 159 2.67 -3.20 -7.50
N VAL A 160 3.49 -2.90 -6.50
CA VAL A 160 4.43 -1.78 -6.60
C VAL A 160 5.35 -1.90 -7.81
N VAL A 161 5.52 -0.81 -8.54
CA VAL A 161 6.39 -0.75 -9.71
C VAL A 161 7.85 -0.72 -9.26
N GLU A 162 8.66 -1.63 -9.81
CA GLU A 162 10.08 -1.72 -9.51
C GLU A 162 10.86 -0.52 -10.07
N ASN A 163 11.34 0.37 -9.18
CA ASN A 163 12.16 1.52 -9.55
C ASN A 163 13.05 2.00 -8.37
N LYS A 164 13.85 3.05 -8.61
CA LYS A 164 14.75 3.62 -7.59
C LYS A 164 14.01 4.18 -6.35
N ASN A 165 12.77 4.64 -6.51
CA ASN A 165 12.00 5.23 -5.42
C ASN A 165 11.54 4.17 -4.43
N ILE A 166 11.06 3.01 -4.90
CA ILE A 166 10.70 1.91 -3.99
C ILE A 166 11.91 1.32 -3.27
N ILE A 167 13.09 1.27 -3.92
CA ILE A 167 14.33 0.87 -3.23
C ILE A 167 14.65 1.86 -2.11
N LYS A 168 14.63 3.16 -2.41
CA LYS A 168 14.88 4.23 -1.42
C LYS A 168 13.85 4.19 -0.28
N PHE A 169 12.59 3.93 -0.62
CA PHE A 169 11.51 3.77 0.35
C PHE A 169 11.76 2.61 1.30
N LEU A 170 11.97 1.41 0.75
CA LEU A 170 12.27 0.20 1.52
C LEU A 170 13.51 0.40 2.40
N GLN A 171 14.55 1.06 1.90
CA GLN A 171 15.75 1.38 2.68
C GLN A 171 15.43 2.28 3.87
N ILE A 172 14.71 3.38 3.67
CA ILE A 172 14.38 4.33 4.75
C ILE A 172 13.51 3.64 5.80
N ILE A 173 12.41 3.00 5.39
CA ILE A 173 11.54 2.33 6.36
C ILE A 173 12.27 1.21 7.08
N THR A 174 13.17 0.48 6.43
CA THR A 174 13.91 -0.62 7.06
C THR A 174 14.95 -0.07 8.04
N LEU A 175 15.69 0.98 7.67
CA LEU A 175 16.68 1.62 8.52
C LEU A 175 16.07 2.24 9.77
N GLU A 176 14.98 3.00 9.63
CA GLU A 176 14.28 3.60 10.78
C GLU A 176 13.79 2.51 11.75
N ASN A 177 13.25 1.40 11.22
CA ASN A 177 12.75 0.29 12.02
C ASN A 177 13.84 -0.62 12.61
N MET A 178 15.06 -0.65 12.04
CA MET A 178 16.23 -1.37 12.58
C MET A 178 17.03 -0.54 13.57
N ARG A 179 17.20 0.77 13.35
CA ARG A 179 17.95 1.68 14.22
C ARG A 179 17.47 1.57 15.66
N LYS A 180 16.15 1.49 15.86
CA LYS A 180 15.55 1.32 17.17
C LYS A 180 15.96 0.02 17.88
N GLU A 181 16.11 -1.09 17.17
CA GLU A 181 16.50 -2.39 17.77
C GLU A 181 17.97 -2.40 18.20
N ILE A 182 18.83 -1.69 17.47
CA ILE A 182 20.27 -1.65 17.76
C ILE A 182 20.60 -0.66 18.88
N PHE A 183 19.88 0.46 18.95
CA PHE A 183 20.17 1.55 19.89
C PHE A 183 19.26 1.60 21.13
N ASN A 184 18.20 0.77 21.22
CA ASN A 184 17.41 0.58 22.45
C ASN A 184 17.73 -0.74 23.19
N VAL A 185 18.91 -1.31 22.96
CA VAL A 185 19.54 -2.33 23.84
C VAL A 185 20.51 -1.63 24.79
#